data_AF-A0A256W590-F1
#
_entry.id   AF-A0A256W590-F1
#
_cell.length_a   1.000
_cell.length_b   1.000
_cell.length_c   1.000
_cell.angle_alpha   90.00
_cell.angle_beta   90.00
_cell.angle_gamma   90.00
#
_symmetry.space_group_name_H-M   'P 1'
#
loop_
_entity.id
_entity.type
_entity.pdbx_description
1 polymer ?
#
loop_
_entity_poly.entity_id
_entity_poly.type
_entity_poly.pdbx_seq_one_letter_code
_entity_poly.pdbx_strand_id
1 'polypeptide(L)'
;MSALYIHIPFCKQKCHYCNFYSTASSKNRDQLINSIILELQIRKKYLNNSTLETIYFGGGTPSILTNSINVKSHLKPILMILTPIN
;
A
#
# COMPACT_ATOMS: atom_id res chain seq x y z
N MET A 1 -3.63 -3.24 19.54
CA MET A 1 -3.88 -3.53 18.11
C MET A 1 -4.22 -2.29 17.31
N SER A 2 -3.20 -1.65 16.77
CA SER A 2 -3.33 -0.73 15.64
C SER A 2 -2.98 -1.50 14.35
N ALA A 3 -3.82 -1.37 13.33
CA ALA A 3 -3.61 -2.03 12.04
C ALA A 3 -3.83 -1.04 10.90
N LEU A 4 -3.02 -1.14 9.85
CA LEU A 4 -3.14 -0.33 8.64
C LEU A 4 -3.46 -1.24 7.46
N TYR A 5 -4.54 -0.96 6.75
CA TYR A 5 -4.85 -1.60 5.49
C TYR A 5 -4.48 -0.69 4.31
N ILE A 6 -3.67 -1.21 3.38
CA ILE A 6 -3.30 -0.52 2.16
C ILE A 6 -3.94 -1.25 0.98
N HIS A 7 -4.83 -0.54 0.28
CA HIS A 7 -5.54 -1.06 -0.88
C HIS A 7 -4.72 -0.89 -2.17
N ILE A 8 -4.44 -2.00 -2.85
CA ILE A 8 -3.75 -2.06 -4.14
C ILE A 8 -4.75 -2.54 -5.19
N PRO A 9 -5.29 -1.66 -6.05
CA PRO A 9 -6.40 -2.00 -6.95
C PRO A 9 -5.93 -2.70 -8.24
N PHE A 10 -4.64 -2.99 -8.43
CA PHE A 10 -4.14 -3.51 -9.70
C PHE A 10 -4.30 -5.03 -9.80
N CYS A 11 -4.88 -5.49 -10.89
CA CYS A 11 -4.98 -6.90 -11.25
C CYS A 11 -4.31 -7.15 -12.61
N LYS A 12 -3.90 -8.39 -12.87
CA LYS A 12 -3.46 -8.80 -14.22
C LYS A 12 -4.64 -8.82 -15.20
N GLN A 13 -5.80 -9.22 -14.71
CA GLN A 13 -7.07 -9.25 -15.44
C GLN A 13 -8.22 -9.04 -14.45
N LYS A 14 -9.36 -8.53 -14.93
CA LYS A 14 -10.54 -8.32 -14.08
C LYS A 14 -11.40 -9.59 -14.04
N CYS A 15 -11.59 -10.17 -12.86
CA CYS A 15 -12.47 -11.32 -12.69
C CYS A 15 -13.94 -10.89 -12.73
N HIS A 16 -14.80 -11.69 -13.38
CA HIS A 16 -16.25 -11.43 -13.46
C HIS A 16 -16.95 -11.41 -12.10
N TYR A 17 -16.40 -12.13 -11.12
CA TYR A 17 -16.93 -12.22 -9.75
C TYR A 17 -16.34 -11.17 -8.79
N CYS A 18 -15.45 -10.28 -9.25
CA CYS A 18 -14.76 -9.34 -8.37
C CYS A 18 -15.70 -8.20 -7.94
N ASN A 19 -16.08 -8.18 -6.65
CA ASN A 19 -16.98 -7.15 -6.09
C ASN A 19 -16.24 -5.95 -5.47
N PHE A 20 -14.92 -6.04 -5.29
CA PHE A 20 -14.10 -4.93 -4.80
C PHE A 20 -13.56 -4.09 -5.96
N TYR A 21 -13.26 -2.82 -5.67
CA TYR A 21 -12.63 -1.96 -6.66
C TYR A 21 -11.28 -2.54 -7.09
N SER A 22 -11.15 -2.78 -8.39
CA SER A 22 -9.93 -3.23 -9.03
C SER A 22 -9.89 -2.81 -10.50
N THR A 23 -8.69 -2.69 -11.03
CA THR A 23 -8.38 -2.29 -12.40
C THR A 23 -7.32 -3.21 -13.00
N ALA A 24 -7.53 -3.61 -14.26
CA ALA A 24 -6.54 -4.34 -15.03
C ALA A 24 -5.45 -3.42 -15.64
N SER A 25 -5.60 -2.09 -15.49
CA SER A 25 -4.64 -1.12 -16.00
C SER A 25 -3.62 -0.74 -14.92
N SER A 26 -2.34 -0.84 -15.25
CA SER A 26 -1.21 -0.41 -14.39
C SER A 26 -0.74 1.02 -14.65
N LYS A 27 -1.43 1.79 -15.51
CA LYS A 27 -0.98 3.12 -15.97
C LYS A 27 -0.66 4.08 -14.82
N ASN A 28 -1.46 4.05 -13.75
CA ASN A 28 -1.35 4.96 -12.62
C ASN A 28 -0.65 4.33 -11.41
N ARG A 29 0.11 3.24 -11.60
CA ARG A 29 0.76 2.50 -10.51
C ARG A 29 1.67 3.38 -9.66
N ASP A 30 2.61 4.06 -10.31
CA ASP A 30 3.64 4.82 -9.60
C ASP A 30 3.03 6.07 -8.95
N GLN A 31 2.04 6.68 -9.61
CA GLN A 31 1.24 7.77 -9.03
C GLN A 31 0.50 7.34 -7.77
N LEU A 32 -0.16 6.16 -7.78
CA LEU A 32 -0.83 5.63 -6.60
C LEU A 32 0.16 5.41 -5.44
N ILE A 33 1.33 4.81 -5.72
CA ILE A 33 2.34 4.57 -4.69
C ILE A 33 2.82 5.89 -4.07
N ASN A 34 3.10 6.90 -4.91
CA ASN A 34 3.51 8.22 -4.43
C ASN A 34 2.42 8.89 -3.59
N SER A 35 1.15 8.77 -4.00
CA SER A 35 0.01 9.26 -3.22
C SER A 35 -0.13 8.55 -1.87
N ILE A 36 0.06 7.23 -1.81
CA ILE A 36 0.06 6.47 -0.54
C ILE A 36 1.17 6.98 0.38
N ILE A 37 2.40 7.14 -0.13
CA ILE A 37 3.54 7.65 0.66
C ILE A 37 3.21 9.03 1.24
N LEU A 38 2.68 9.94 0.41
CA LEU A 38 2.28 11.28 0.84
C LEU A 38 1.18 11.23 1.90
N GLU A 39 0.17 10.39 1.72
CA GLU A 39 -0.92 10.22 2.69
C GLU A 39 -0.38 9.74 4.04
N LEU A 40 0.54 8.77 4.05
CA LEU A 40 1.16 8.27 5.27
C LEU A 40 1.99 9.35 5.97
N GLN A 41 2.69 10.21 5.22
CA GLN A 41 3.42 11.34 5.79
C GLN A 41 2.48 12.34 6.47
N ILE A 42 1.39 12.70 5.79
CA ILE A 42 0.38 13.64 6.30
C ILE A 42 -0.30 13.05 7.54
N ARG A 43 -0.62 11.76 7.51
CA ARG A 43 -1.35 11.07 8.58
C ARG A 43 -0.48 10.44 9.65
N LYS A 44 0.85 10.62 9.62
CA LYS A 44 1.78 10.04 10.61
C LYS A 44 1.37 10.34 12.05
N LYS A 45 0.83 11.55 12.30
CA LYS A 45 0.37 11.98 13.63
C LYS A 45 -0.94 11.33 14.09
N TYR A 46 -1.74 10.75 13.19
CA TYR A 46 -3.01 10.10 13.52
C TYR A 46 -2.84 8.96 14.53
N LEU A 47 -1.68 8.29 14.49
CA LEU A 47 -1.38 7.19 15.39
C LEU A 47 -1.00 7.67 16.81
N ASN A 48 -0.85 8.97 17.10
CA ASN A 48 -0.55 9.48 18.45
C ASN A 48 0.56 8.70 19.19
N ASN A 49 1.67 8.40 18.51
CA ASN A 49 2.79 7.57 19.00
C ASN A 49 2.46 6.10 19.32
N SER A 50 1.27 5.61 18.96
CA SER A 50 0.99 4.18 18.98
C SER A 50 1.86 3.45 17.96
N THR A 51 2.45 2.33 18.39
CA THR A 51 3.20 1.43 17.53
C THR A 51 2.23 0.74 16.58
N LEU A 52 2.47 0.82 15.27
CA LEU A 52 1.70 0.07 14.28
C LEU A 52 2.09 -1.40 14.34
N GLU A 53 1.17 -2.27 14.76
CA GLU A 53 1.46 -3.69 14.97
C GLU A 53 1.36 -4.51 13.68
N THR A 54 0.43 -4.14 12.78
CA THR A 54 0.19 -4.92 11.56
C THR A 54 -0.13 -4.03 10.37
N ILE A 55 0.43 -4.40 9.21
CA ILE A 55 0.11 -3.80 7.92
C ILE A 55 -0.47 -4.90 7.01
N TYR A 56 -1.67 -4.67 6.51
CA TYR A 56 -2.36 -5.54 5.58
C TYR A 56 -2.34 -4.93 4.19
N PHE A 57 -1.90 -5.70 3.19
CA PHE A 57 -2.02 -5.33 1.78
C PHE A 57 -3.15 -6.15 1.14
N GLY A 58 -4.11 -5.49 0.51
CA GLY A 58 -5.23 -6.17 -0.15
C GLY A 58 -5.76 -5.40 -1.34
N GLY A 59 -6.88 -5.86 -1.91
CA GLY A 59 -7.52 -5.24 -3.06
C GLY A 59 -7.51 -6.16 -4.27
N GLY A 60 -6.96 -5.69 -5.39
CA GLY A 60 -6.75 -6.50 -6.59
C GLY A 60 -5.73 -7.61 -6.35
N THR A 61 -4.51 -7.43 -6.84
CA THR A 61 -3.42 -8.40 -6.66
C THR A 61 -2.19 -7.66 -6.15
N PRO A 62 -2.07 -7.45 -4.81
CA PRO A 62 -0.95 -6.72 -4.23
C PRO A 62 0.43 -7.21 -4.68
N SER A 63 0.58 -8.52 -4.92
CA SER A 63 1.81 -9.14 -5.41
C SER A 63 2.26 -8.68 -6.80
N ILE A 64 1.41 -8.00 -7.57
CA ILE A 64 1.80 -7.38 -8.84
C ILE A 64 2.76 -6.21 -8.60
N LEU A 65 2.69 -5.57 -7.42
CA LEU A 65 3.67 -4.55 -7.03
C LEU A 65 5.01 -5.16 -6.60
N THR A 66 5.06 -6.48 -6.34
CA THR A 66 6.26 -7.15 -5.83
C THR A 66 7.14 -7.79 -6.92
N ASN A 67 6.61 -8.06 -8.12
CA ASN A 67 7.37 -8.70 -9.20
C ASN A 67 7.98 -7.70 -10.19
N SER A 68 9.05 -7.01 -9.77
CA SER A 68 10.06 -6.38 -10.65
C SER A 68 10.98 -5.47 -9.81
N ILE A 69 12.06 -5.98 -9.21
CA ILE A 69 13.28 -5.22 -8.78
C ILE A 69 13.11 -4.06 -7.76
N ASN A 70 11.90 -3.54 -7.50
CA ASN A 70 11.60 -2.26 -6.84
C ASN A 70 10.67 -2.39 -5.61
N VAL A 71 10.45 -3.61 -5.11
CA VAL A 71 9.70 -3.83 -3.86
C VAL A 71 10.31 -3.05 -2.71
N LYS A 72 11.64 -3.09 -2.62
CA LYS A 72 12.42 -2.38 -1.61
C LYS A 72 12.47 -0.87 -1.84
N SER A 73 12.20 -0.34 -3.03
CA SER A 73 12.18 1.11 -3.25
C SER A 73 10.81 1.71 -2.98
N HIS A 74 9.72 0.95 -3.18
CA HIS A 74 8.35 1.43 -2.96
C HIS A 74 7.78 1.14 -1.57
N LEU A 75 8.10 -0.02 -0.96
CA LEU A 75 7.57 -0.38 0.36
C LEU A 75 8.47 0.05 1.51
N LYS A 76 9.77 0.23 1.28
CA LYS A 76 10.70 0.71 2.31
C LYS A 76 10.36 2.12 2.81
N PRO A 77 9.98 3.10 1.97
CA PRO A 77 9.51 4.39 2.45
C PRO A 77 8.26 4.26 3.34
N ILE A 78 7.31 3.42 2.93
CA ILE A 78 6.08 3.14 3.69
C ILE A 78 6.43 2.57 5.07
N LEU A 79 7.31 1.56 5.12
CA LEU A 79 7.76 0.94 6.36
C LEU A 79 8.54 1.94 7.23
N MET A 80 9.46 2.74 6.67
CA MET A 80 10.24 3.74 7.41
C MET A 80 9.38 4.86 8.01
N ILE A 81 8.29 5.24 7.35
CA ILE A 81 7.36 6.26 7.89
C ILE A 81 6.59 5.73 9.09
N LEU A 82 6.28 4.43 9.09
CA LEU A 82 5.40 3.76 10.04
C LEU A 82 6.14 3.07 11.20
N THR A 83 7.44 2.79 11.07
CA THR A 83 8.25 2.31 12.18
C THR A 83 8.51 3.45 13.18
N PRO A 84 8.35 3.21 14.49
CA PRO A 84 8.92 4.10 15.50
C PRO A 84 10.44 4.12 15.29
N ILE A 85 11.01 5.31 15.15
CA ILE A 85 12.45 5.50 15.35
C ILE A 85 12.63 5.24 16.85
N ASN A 86 13.12 4.06 17.19
CA ASN A 86 13.70 3.83 18.51
C ASN A 86 15.15 4.29 18.46
#